data_AF-A0A6I5RKR1-F1
#
_entry.id   AF-A0A6I5RKR1-F1
#
_cell.length_a   1.000
_cell.length_b   1.000
_cell.length_c   1.000
_cell.angle_alpha   90.00
_cell.angle_beta   90.00
_cell.angle_gamma   90.00
#
_symmetry.space_group_name_H-M   'P 1'
#
loop_
_entity.id
_entity.type
_entity.pdbx_description
1 polymer ?
#
loop_
_entity_poly.entity_id
_entity_poly.type
_entity_poly.pdbx_seq_one_letter_code
_entity_poly.pdbx_strand_id
1 'polypeptide(L)'
;MKFAPLIEKVAIAANEAQLRACFIEQAGELVGATAWGLDLLDSRCHVVESDLGGLPDHFRDRYQAVGAEADPISQRMIRQQIPVHHLSVQSLEDWHQSQLYQEVFRPYGLEHGMVAPLVGSGRLIG
;
A
#
# COMPACT_ATOMS: atom_id res chain seq x y z
N MET A 1 -5.60 -19.44 13.71
CA MET A 1 -4.72 -18.29 13.39
C MET A 1 -5.58 -17.12 12.96
N LYS A 2 -5.31 -15.90 13.42
CA LYS A 2 -6.10 -14.69 13.09
C LYS A 2 -6.27 -14.48 11.57
N PHE A 3 -5.28 -14.86 10.78
CA PHE A 3 -5.27 -14.70 9.31
C PHE A 3 -5.90 -15.84 8.50
N ALA A 4 -6.21 -16.98 9.11
CA ALA A 4 -6.67 -18.17 8.36
C ALA A 4 -7.91 -17.90 7.47
N PRO A 5 -8.95 -17.18 7.95
CA PRO A 5 -10.13 -16.92 7.12
C PRO A 5 -9.84 -16.07 5.87
N LEU A 6 -8.97 -15.06 5.99
CA LEU A 6 -8.57 -14.24 4.85
C LEU A 6 -7.76 -15.06 3.85
N ILE A 7 -6.82 -15.88 4.34
CA ILE A 7 -6.01 -16.75 3.48
C ILE A 7 -6.90 -17.73 2.71
N GLU A 8 -7.89 -18.35 3.37
CA GLU A 8 -8.84 -19.25 2.72
C GLU A 8 -9.66 -18.54 1.65
N LYS A 9 -10.21 -17.35 1.94
CA LYS A 9 -10.97 -16.54 0.97
C LYS A 9 -10.13 -16.15 -0.26
N VAL A 10 -8.88 -15.72 -0.03
CA VAL A 10 -7.95 -15.38 -1.10
C VAL A 10 -7.60 -16.60 -1.95
N ALA A 11 -7.39 -17.76 -1.32
CA ALA A 11 -7.00 -18.99 -2.01
C ALA A 11 -8.11 -19.57 -2.93
N ILE A 12 -9.38 -19.29 -2.63
CA ILE A 12 -10.52 -19.76 -3.44
C ILE A 12 -11.10 -18.68 -4.37
N ALA A 13 -10.50 -17.50 -4.42
CA ALA A 13 -10.96 -16.43 -5.30
C ALA A 13 -10.89 -16.87 -6.77
N ALA A 14 -11.96 -16.65 -7.53
CA ALA A 14 -12.07 -17.11 -8.91
C ALA A 14 -11.29 -16.25 -9.91
N ASN A 15 -10.94 -15.02 -9.52
CA ASN A 15 -10.17 -14.07 -10.32
C ASN A 15 -9.50 -13.02 -9.42
N GLU A 16 -8.64 -12.21 -10.05
CA GLU A 16 -7.86 -11.17 -9.39
C GLU A 16 -8.73 -10.10 -8.71
N ALA A 17 -9.80 -9.62 -9.36
CA ALA A 17 -10.69 -8.62 -8.78
C ALA A 17 -11.37 -9.12 -7.50
N GLN A 18 -11.80 -10.38 -7.48
CA GLN A 18 -12.36 -11.01 -6.28
C GLN A 18 -11.32 -11.14 -5.17
N LEU A 19 -10.08 -11.50 -5.50
CA LEU A 19 -8.98 -11.58 -4.54
C LEU A 19 -8.74 -10.23 -3.87
N ARG A 20 -8.61 -9.16 -4.66
CA ARG A 20 -8.40 -7.80 -4.15
C ARG A 20 -9.55 -7.35 -3.25
N ALA A 21 -10.80 -7.58 -3.68
CA ALA A 21 -11.97 -7.29 -2.86
C ALA A 21 -11.94 -8.02 -1.50
N CYS A 22 -11.62 -9.31 -1.48
CA CYS A 22 -11.49 -10.08 -0.23
C CYS A 22 -10.38 -9.55 0.68
N PHE A 23 -9.25 -9.12 0.12
CA PHE A 23 -8.16 -8.52 0.88
C PHE A 23 -8.59 -7.19 1.51
N ILE A 24 -9.18 -6.29 0.71
CA ILE A 24 -9.58 -4.96 1.17
C ILE A 24 -10.66 -5.03 2.24
N GLU A 25 -11.57 -6.01 2.17
CA GLU A 25 -12.61 -6.18 3.20
C GLU A 25 -12.06 -6.46 4.60
N GLN A 26 -10.93 -7.19 4.73
CA GLN A 26 -10.52 -7.77 6.02
C GLN A 26 -9.11 -7.40 6.48
N ALA A 27 -8.19 -7.11 5.57
CA ALA A 27 -6.76 -7.01 5.90
C ALA A 27 -6.48 -5.96 6.98
N GLY A 28 -7.11 -4.78 6.89
CA GLY A 28 -6.95 -3.69 7.85
C GLY A 28 -7.26 -4.10 9.29
N GLU A 29 -8.40 -4.76 9.52
CA GLU A 29 -8.82 -5.22 10.85
C GLU A 29 -7.87 -6.27 11.45
N LEU A 30 -7.29 -7.12 10.60
CA LEU A 30 -6.37 -8.16 11.04
C LEU A 30 -5.06 -7.59 11.60
N VAL A 31 -4.62 -6.44 11.09
CA VAL A 31 -3.39 -5.78 11.52
C VAL A 31 -3.62 -4.52 12.37
N GLY A 32 -4.89 -4.11 12.54
CA GLY A 32 -5.24 -2.89 13.26
C GLY A 32 -4.85 -1.62 12.51
N ALA A 33 -4.79 -1.67 11.18
CA ALA A 33 -4.47 -0.50 10.36
C ALA A 33 -5.71 0.38 10.16
N THR A 34 -5.51 1.69 10.21
CA THR A 34 -6.55 2.69 9.90
C THR A 34 -6.76 2.87 8.41
N ALA A 35 -5.72 2.61 7.61
CA ALA A 35 -5.74 2.62 6.16
C ALA A 35 -4.87 1.48 5.62
N TRP A 36 -5.31 0.85 4.54
CA TRP A 36 -4.59 -0.24 3.88
C TRP A 36 -4.95 -0.27 2.40
N GLY A 37 -4.15 -0.97 1.61
CA GLY A 37 -4.42 -1.07 0.19
C GLY A 37 -3.58 -2.12 -0.49
N LEU A 38 -3.84 -2.28 -1.77
CA LEU A 38 -3.09 -3.14 -2.67
C LEU A 38 -3.03 -2.47 -4.03
N ASP A 39 -1.81 -2.40 -4.58
CA ASP A 39 -1.57 -1.93 -5.93
C ASP A 39 -1.22 -3.11 -6.83
N LEU A 40 -1.68 -3.06 -8.07
CA LEU A 40 -1.27 -3.95 -9.15
C LEU A 40 -0.29 -3.20 -10.03
N LEU A 41 0.88 -3.79 -10.27
CA LEU A 41 1.95 -3.21 -11.07
C LEU A 41 2.03 -3.86 -12.46
N ASP A 42 2.30 -3.04 -13.48
CA ASP A 42 2.67 -3.53 -14.79
C ASP A 42 4.13 -4.00 -14.85
N SER A 43 4.55 -4.49 -16.02
CA SER A 43 5.93 -4.93 -16.26
C SER A 43 7.02 -3.85 -16.09
N ARG A 44 6.62 -2.58 -16.03
CA ARG A 44 7.50 -1.41 -15.83
C ARG A 44 7.43 -0.89 -14.39
N CYS A 45 6.75 -1.61 -13.49
CA CYS A 45 6.51 -1.22 -12.10
C CYS A 45 5.66 0.04 -11.96
N HIS A 46 4.76 0.31 -12.92
CA HIS A 46 3.74 1.34 -12.77
C HIS A 46 2.46 0.76 -12.20
N VAL A 47 1.83 1.48 -11.29
CA VAL A 47 0.50 1.13 -10.76
C VAL A 47 -0.53 1.22 -11.89
N VAL A 48 -1.17 0.09 -12.22
CA VAL A 48 -2.27 0.02 -13.20
C VAL A 48 -3.63 -0.04 -12.51
N GLU A 49 -3.67 -0.62 -11.32
CA GLU A 49 -4.86 -0.66 -10.47
C GLU A 49 -4.46 -0.49 -9.02
N SER A 50 -5.36 0.11 -8.23
CA SER A 50 -5.16 0.37 -6.81
C SER A 50 -6.48 0.21 -6.09
N ASP A 51 -6.47 -0.47 -4.95
CA ASP A 51 -7.60 -0.54 -4.04
C ASP A 51 -7.17 -0.07 -2.66
N LEU A 52 -8.02 0.74 -2.01
CA LEU A 52 -7.75 1.34 -0.72
C LEU A 52 -8.93 1.12 0.21
N GLY A 53 -8.65 0.72 1.44
CA GLY A 53 -9.60 0.64 2.55
C GLY A 53 -9.23 1.64 3.65
N GLY A 54 -10.25 2.15 4.35
CA GLY A 54 -10.06 3.07 5.48
C GLY A 54 -9.78 4.53 5.10
N LEU A 55 -9.80 4.87 3.81
CA LEU A 55 -9.61 6.22 3.29
C LEU A 55 -10.72 6.61 2.31
N PRO A 56 -11.05 7.91 2.21
CA PRO A 56 -12.02 8.38 1.23
C PRO A 56 -11.42 8.39 -0.18
N ASP A 57 -12.28 8.28 -1.21
CA ASP A 57 -11.86 8.16 -2.62
C ASP A 57 -10.88 9.26 -3.07
N HIS A 58 -11.10 10.49 -2.62
CA HIS A 58 -10.25 11.64 -2.98
C HIS A 58 -8.82 11.56 -2.43
N PHE A 59 -8.52 10.66 -1.49
CA PHE A 59 -7.14 10.38 -1.07
C PHE A 59 -6.30 9.94 -2.27
N ARG A 60 -6.84 9.04 -3.10
CA ARG A 60 -6.14 8.47 -4.25
C ARG A 60 -5.76 9.55 -5.24
N ASP A 61 -6.71 10.43 -5.57
CA ASP A 61 -6.47 11.54 -6.49
C ASP A 61 -5.36 12.45 -5.98
N ARG A 62 -5.34 12.72 -4.66
CA ARG A 62 -4.31 13.53 -4.02
C ARG A 62 -2.94 12.86 -4.02
N TYR A 63 -2.89 11.57 -3.68
CA TYR A 63 -1.66 10.79 -3.70
C TYR A 63 -1.09 10.67 -5.12
N GLN A 64 -1.94 10.47 -6.13
CA GLN A 64 -1.49 10.41 -7.52
C GLN A 64 -0.96 11.75 -8.03
N ALA A 65 -1.58 12.87 -7.61
CA ALA A 65 -1.16 14.20 -8.03
C ALA A 65 0.16 14.68 -7.38
N VAL A 66 0.47 14.24 -6.15
CA VAL A 66 1.56 14.80 -5.35
C VAL A 66 2.64 13.76 -4.99
N GLY A 67 2.23 12.51 -4.77
CA GLY A 67 3.05 11.54 -4.06
C GLY A 67 3.56 10.38 -4.89
N ALA A 68 2.80 9.90 -5.87
CA ALA A 68 3.08 8.62 -6.52
C ALA A 68 4.50 8.52 -7.13
N GLU A 69 4.96 9.57 -7.82
CA GLU A 69 6.31 9.56 -8.41
C GLU A 69 7.42 9.88 -7.41
N ALA A 70 7.10 10.55 -6.30
CA ALA A 70 8.08 11.06 -5.34
C ALA A 70 8.15 10.26 -4.03
N ASP A 71 7.32 9.24 -3.86
CA ASP A 71 7.24 8.44 -2.63
C ASP A 71 8.52 7.60 -2.43
N PRO A 72 9.40 7.99 -1.50
CA PRO A 72 10.69 7.32 -1.32
C PRO A 72 10.52 5.93 -0.70
N ILE A 73 9.37 5.63 -0.09
CA ILE A 73 9.05 4.34 0.49
C ILE A 73 8.77 3.34 -0.63
N SER A 74 7.82 3.68 -1.51
CA SER A 74 7.45 2.85 -2.68
C SER A 74 8.62 2.67 -3.64
N GLN A 75 9.39 3.73 -3.93
CA GLN A 75 10.59 3.62 -4.77
C GLN A 75 11.63 2.67 -4.18
N ARG A 76 11.84 2.70 -2.85
CA ARG A 76 12.77 1.79 -2.19
C ARG A 76 12.27 0.35 -2.22
N MET A 77 10.98 0.13 -1.99
CA MET A 77 10.35 -1.19 -2.08
C MET A 77 10.52 -1.76 -3.50
N ILE A 78 10.20 -0.99 -4.54
CA ILE A 78 10.35 -1.43 -5.94
C ILE A 78 11.80 -1.79 -6.24
N ARG A 79 12.76 -0.98 -5.79
CA ARG A 79 14.19 -1.19 -6.05
C ARG A 79 14.76 -2.41 -5.32
N GLN A 80 14.37 -2.61 -4.07
CA GLN A 80 14.98 -3.61 -3.18
C GLN A 80 14.15 -4.89 -3.08
N GLN A 81 12.88 -4.86 -3.47
CA GLN A 81 11.90 -5.93 -3.34
C GLN A 81 11.87 -6.51 -1.92
N ILE A 82 11.86 -5.62 -0.92
CA ILE A 82 11.70 -5.93 0.50
C ILE A 82 10.60 -5.07 1.12
N PRO A 83 10.00 -5.48 2.25
CA PRO A 83 9.14 -4.60 3.02
C PRO A 83 9.89 -3.35 3.49
N VAL A 84 9.25 -2.19 3.38
CA VAL A 84 9.81 -0.89 3.76
C VAL A 84 8.85 -0.17 4.69
N HIS A 85 9.34 0.16 5.88
CA HIS A 85 8.66 1.06 6.81
C HIS A 85 9.17 2.49 6.60
N HIS A 86 8.29 3.50 6.68
CA HIS A 86 8.68 4.90 6.42
C HIS A 86 9.90 5.38 7.23
N LEU A 87 10.00 5.05 8.52
CA LEU A 87 11.15 5.42 9.37
C LEU A 87 12.47 4.69 9.03
N SER A 88 12.44 3.69 8.15
CA SER A 88 13.66 3.07 7.62
C SER A 88 14.28 3.86 6.47
N VAL A 89 13.53 4.84 5.93
CA VAL A 89 13.90 5.66 4.77
C VAL A 89 14.35 7.05 5.21
N GLN A 90 13.64 7.64 6.17
CA GLN A 90 13.90 8.99 6.66
C GLN A 90 13.58 9.08 8.16
N SER A 91 14.12 10.09 8.83
CA SER A 91 13.79 10.31 10.25
C SER A 91 12.33 10.73 10.41
N LEU A 92 11.80 10.66 11.64
CA LEU A 92 10.44 11.15 11.92
C LEU A 92 10.33 12.67 11.64
N GLU A 93 11.37 13.43 11.93
CA GLU A 93 11.43 14.86 11.66
C GLU A 93 11.37 15.15 10.15
N ASP A 94 12.20 14.46 9.36
CA ASP A 94 12.19 14.60 7.90
C ASP A 94 10.86 14.15 7.29
N TRP A 95 10.27 13.07 7.82
CA TRP A 95 8.94 12.61 7.40
C TRP A 95 7.89 13.70 7.61
N HIS A 96 7.85 14.28 8.81
CA HIS A 96 6.92 15.35 9.13
C HIS A 96 7.15 16.62 8.31
N GLN A 97 8.37 16.88 7.86
CA GLN A 97 8.68 18.01 6.98
C GLN A 97 8.42 17.71 5.49
N SER A 98 8.25 16.45 5.11
CA SER A 98 8.06 16.06 3.71
C SER A 98 6.74 16.60 3.13
N GLN A 99 6.78 16.97 1.86
CA GLN A 99 5.59 17.38 1.12
C GLN A 99 4.53 16.27 1.10
N LEU A 100 4.97 15.03 0.92
CA LEU A 100 4.11 13.85 0.89
C LEU A 100 3.31 13.72 2.19
N TYR A 101 3.96 13.84 3.35
CA TYR A 101 3.25 13.83 4.63
C TYR A 101 2.29 15.01 4.75
N GLN A 102 2.78 16.24 4.54
CA GLN A 102 1.99 17.45 4.77
C GLN A 102 0.74 17.54 3.87
N GLU A 103 0.88 17.14 2.61
CA GLU A 103 -0.17 17.30 1.61
C GLU A 103 -1.07 16.10 1.42
N VAL A 104 -0.61 14.90 1.80
CA VAL A 104 -1.34 13.64 1.55
C VAL A 104 -1.67 12.89 2.83
N PHE A 105 -0.70 12.59 3.70
CA PHE A 105 -0.93 11.68 4.83
C PHE A 105 -1.47 12.38 6.09
N ARG A 106 -0.96 13.57 6.40
CA ARG A 106 -1.34 14.36 7.57
C ARG A 106 -2.83 14.69 7.65
N PRO A 107 -3.54 15.08 6.57
CA PRO A 107 -4.97 15.36 6.63
C PRO A 107 -5.83 14.18 7.13
N TYR A 108 -5.33 12.96 7.01
CA TYR A 108 -6.01 11.73 7.43
C TYR A 108 -5.40 11.12 8.70
N GLY A 109 -4.47 11.82 9.36
CA GLY A 109 -3.81 11.34 10.59
C GLY A 109 -2.94 10.09 10.39
N LEU A 110 -2.44 9.87 9.18
CA LEU A 110 -1.59 8.72 8.85
C LEU A 110 -0.13 9.01 9.23
N GLU A 111 0.20 8.73 10.48
CA GLU A 111 1.55 8.98 11.00
C GLU A 111 2.58 7.95 10.56
N HIS A 112 2.12 6.70 10.43
CA HIS A 112 3.00 5.57 10.17
C HIS A 112 2.48 4.71 9.03
N GLY A 113 3.40 4.31 8.16
CA GLY A 113 3.11 3.41 7.04
C GLY A 113 4.23 2.43 6.79
N MET A 114 3.85 1.30 6.21
CA MET A 114 4.75 0.35 5.58
C MET A 114 4.13 -0.18 4.30
N VAL A 115 4.98 -0.54 3.35
CA VAL A 115 4.61 -1.23 2.11
C VAL A 115 5.43 -2.51 2.00
N ALA A 116 4.88 -3.53 1.34
CA ALA A 116 5.57 -4.79 1.11
C ALA A 116 5.33 -5.26 -0.32
N PRO A 117 6.35 -5.84 -0.97
CA PRO A 117 6.23 -6.31 -2.34
C PRO A 117 5.34 -7.54 -2.41
N LEU A 118 4.50 -7.59 -3.42
CA LEU A 118 3.82 -8.80 -3.89
C LEU A 118 4.62 -9.37 -5.06
N VAL A 119 5.17 -10.56 -4.86
CA VAL A 119 6.01 -11.24 -5.86
C VAL A 119 5.30 -12.49 -6.37
N GLY A 120 5.05 -12.53 -7.67
CA GLY A 120 4.48 -13.66 -8.38
C GLY A 120 5.43 -14.15 -9.47
N SER A 121 5.70 -15.45 -9.52
CA SER A 121 6.60 -16.05 -10.53
C SER A 121 7.97 -15.36 -10.64
N GLY A 122 8.53 -14.94 -9.50
CA GLY A 122 9.83 -14.25 -9.44
C GLY A 122 9.81 -12.80 -9.95
N ARG A 123 8.63 -12.18 -10.13
CA ARG A 123 8.47 -10.80 -10.58
C ARG A 123 7.65 -10.01 -9.57
N LEU A 124 8.01 -8.74 -9.38
CA LEU A 124 7.18 -7.79 -8.65
C LEU A 124 5.89 -7.55 -9.45
N ILE A 125 4.74 -7.73 -8.79
CA ILE A 125 3.41 -7.56 -9.37
C ILE A 125 2.54 -6.59 -8.56
N GLY A 126 3.00 -6.16 -7.39
CA GLY A 126 2.31 -5.29 -6.44
C GLY A 126 3.23 -4.85 -5.31
#